data_AF-A0A2V8NE71-F1
#
_entry.id   AF-A0A2V8NE71-F1
#
_cell.length_a   1.000
_cell.length_b   1.000
_cell.length_c   1.000
_cell.angle_alpha   90.00
_cell.angle_beta   90.00
_cell.angle_gamma   90.00
#
_symmetry.space_group_name_H-M   'P 1'
#
loop_
_entity.id
_entity.type
_entity.pdbx_description
1 polymer ?
#
loop_
_entity_poly.entity_id
_entity_poly.type
_entity_poly.pdbx_seq_one_letter_code
_entity_poly.pdbx_strand_id
1 'polypeptide(L)'
;MKNQRTILGTFTFVLFAWMLAPAAFAQTDEIQVYDGGLADVGKFNLTIHSNFTPKGIKTPAFPGAITSDHSFNGAAEWALGVTKWFEAGLYLPLYSVDKDLGAKTMIASSFTGRISNSATTRNTGMSGGTRRKSGRSWVGI
;
A
#
# COMPACT_ATOMS: atom_id res chain seq x y z
N MET A 1 -6.29 -9.67 42.00
CA MET A 1 -7.70 -9.52 41.56
C MET A 1 -7.95 -8.37 40.55
N LYS A 2 -7.25 -7.22 40.60
CA LYS A 2 -7.42 -6.13 39.61
C LYS A 2 -7.05 -6.55 38.17
N ASN A 3 -5.95 -7.27 38.00
CA ASN A 3 -5.38 -7.59 36.68
C ASN A 3 -6.29 -8.51 35.85
N GLN A 4 -7.03 -9.42 36.49
CA GLN A 4 -7.91 -10.37 35.81
C GLN A 4 -9.15 -9.69 35.21
N ARG A 5 -9.69 -8.65 35.87
CA ARG A 5 -10.78 -7.83 35.33
C ARG A 5 -10.33 -6.95 34.17
N THR A 6 -9.10 -6.42 34.23
CA THR A 6 -8.52 -5.64 33.13
C THR A 6 -8.24 -6.51 31.92
N ILE A 7 -7.64 -7.70 32.10
CA ILE A 7 -7.36 -8.64 31.00
C ILE A 7 -8.66 -9.09 30.32
N LEU A 8 -9.69 -9.42 31.11
CA LEU A 8 -10.98 -9.84 30.56
C LEU A 8 -11.66 -8.70 29.79
N GLY A 9 -11.61 -7.47 30.33
CA GLY A 9 -12.15 -6.28 29.66
C GLY A 9 -11.44 -5.96 28.34
N THR A 10 -10.11 -6.06 28.30
CA THR A 10 -9.33 -5.89 27.06
C THR A 10 -9.68 -6.96 26.03
N PHE A 11 -9.82 -8.23 26.45
CA PHE A 11 -10.22 -9.32 25.56
C PHE A 11 -11.61 -9.10 24.96
N THR A 12 -12.59 -8.71 25.79
CA THR A 12 -13.95 -8.42 25.32
C THR A 12 -13.97 -7.24 24.36
N PHE A 13 -13.19 -6.18 24.63
CA PHE A 13 -13.10 -5.02 23.74
C PHE A 13 -12.48 -5.38 22.38
N VAL A 14 -11.40 -6.17 22.36
CA VAL A 14 -10.76 -6.64 21.12
C VAL A 14 -11.72 -7.52 20.32
N LEU A 15 -12.42 -8.46 20.97
CA LEU A 15 -13.41 -9.32 20.30
C LEU A 15 -14.58 -8.51 19.72
N PHE A 16 -15.09 -7.52 20.47
CA PHE A 16 -16.17 -6.66 20.00
C PHE A 16 -15.75 -5.78 18.82
N ALA A 17 -14.52 -5.23 18.86
CA ALA A 17 -13.94 -4.49 17.73
C ALA A 17 -13.76 -5.39 16.49
N TRP A 18 -13.41 -6.66 16.68
CA TRP A 18 -13.29 -7.63 15.59
C TRP A 18 -14.64 -7.97 14.95
N MET A 19 -15.71 -8.09 15.74
CA MET A 19 -17.06 -8.36 15.24
C MET A 19 -17.69 -7.18 14.49
N LEU A 20 -17.23 -5.95 14.74
CA LEU A 20 -17.71 -4.74 14.08
C LEU A 20 -16.94 -4.38 12.80
N ALA A 21 -16.00 -5.23 12.36
CA ALA A 21 -15.24 -4.98 11.14
C ALA A 21 -16.18 -5.02 9.90
N PRO A 22 -16.23 -3.96 9.08
CA PRO A 22 -17.04 -3.95 7.86
C PRO A 22 -16.53 -4.98 6.84
N ALA A 23 -17.40 -5.38 5.90
CA ALA A 23 -17.04 -6.30 4.83
C ALA A 23 -15.88 -5.73 3.99
N ALA A 24 -14.79 -6.48 3.90
CA ALA A 24 -13.57 -6.05 3.22
C ALA A 24 -13.61 -6.28 1.71
N PHE A 25 -13.50 -5.20 0.94
CA PHE A 25 -13.21 -5.26 -0.48
C PHE A 25 -11.71 -5.10 -0.70
N ALA A 26 -11.13 -6.06 -1.43
CA ALA A 26 -9.74 -6.05 -1.85
C ALA A 26 -9.66 -5.56 -3.30
N GLN A 27 -8.68 -4.69 -3.56
CA GLN A 27 -8.48 -4.08 -4.88
C GLN A 27 -7.73 -5.06 -5.77
N THR A 28 -8.24 -5.29 -6.98
CA THR A 28 -7.54 -6.05 -8.01
C THR A 28 -6.69 -5.11 -8.88
N ASP A 29 -5.62 -5.65 -9.44
CA ASP A 29 -4.92 -5.08 -10.60
C ASP A 29 -4.50 -3.61 -10.47
N GLU A 30 -3.89 -3.25 -9.35
CA GLU A 30 -3.15 -1.99 -9.25
C GLU A 30 -1.76 -2.13 -9.87
N ILE A 31 -1.38 -1.17 -10.72
CA ILE A 31 -0.02 -0.99 -11.20
C ILE A 31 0.58 0.28 -10.58
N GLN A 32 1.75 0.17 -9.99
CA GLN A 32 2.45 1.29 -9.38
C GLN A 32 3.73 1.59 -10.14
N VAL A 33 3.89 2.85 -10.53
CA VAL A 33 5.12 3.34 -11.16
C VAL A 33 5.89 4.15 -10.13
N TYR A 34 7.09 3.69 -9.81
CA TYR A 34 7.99 4.35 -8.88
C TYR A 34 9.18 4.98 -9.59
N ASP A 35 9.58 6.16 -9.14
CA ASP A 35 10.84 6.81 -9.55
C ASP A 35 12.08 6.06 -9.03
N GLY A 36 11.89 5.13 -8.10
CA GLY A 36 12.93 4.34 -7.45
C GLY A 36 13.70 5.10 -6.35
N GLY A 37 13.24 6.28 -5.95
CA GLY A 37 13.74 7.02 -4.80
C GLY A 37 13.18 6.51 -3.48
N LEU A 38 13.91 6.79 -2.40
CA LEU A 38 13.37 6.76 -1.03
C LEU A 38 13.08 8.19 -0.59
N ALA A 39 12.06 8.37 0.24
CA ALA A 39 11.82 9.58 1.00
C ALA A 39 13.07 9.93 1.81
N ASP A 40 13.42 11.21 1.83
CA ASP A 40 14.55 11.68 2.63
C ASP A 40 14.26 11.45 4.13
N VAL A 41 15.32 11.29 4.93
CA VAL A 41 15.17 11.02 6.37
C VAL A 41 14.35 12.11 7.07
N GLY A 42 13.30 11.70 7.78
CA GLY A 42 12.37 12.60 8.46
C GLY A 42 11.38 13.29 7.52
N LYS A 43 11.34 12.96 6.22
CA LYS A 43 10.35 13.47 5.28
C LYS A 43 9.19 12.50 5.13
N PHE A 44 8.01 13.09 5.13
CA PHE A 44 6.75 12.42 4.87
C PHE A 44 6.27 12.75 3.47
N ASN A 45 5.89 11.73 2.72
CA ASN A 45 5.37 11.83 1.36
C ASN A 45 4.00 11.15 1.30
N LEU A 46 3.13 11.69 0.45
CA LEU A 46 1.86 11.08 0.05
C LEU A 46 1.85 10.99 -1.47
N THR A 47 1.64 9.78 -1.96
CA THR A 47 1.47 9.50 -3.39
C THR A 47 0.05 9.00 -3.59
N ILE A 48 -0.63 9.52 -4.60
CA ILE A 48 -1.96 9.06 -4.98
C ILE A 48 -1.84 8.41 -6.34
N HIS A 49 -2.29 7.16 -6.42
CA HIS A 49 -2.26 6.35 -7.62
C HIS A 49 -3.69 6.22 -8.13
N SER A 50 -3.87 6.35 -9.44
CA SER A 50 -5.14 6.06 -10.09
C SER A 50 -4.86 5.36 -11.41
N ASN A 51 -5.48 4.20 -11.59
CA ASN A 51 -5.22 3.32 -12.71
C ASN A 51 -6.54 3.00 -13.40
N PHE A 52 -6.55 3.16 -14.72
CA PHE A 52 -7.64 2.69 -15.56
C PHE A 52 -7.14 1.50 -16.38
N THR A 53 -7.91 0.41 -16.36
CA THR A 53 -7.61 -0.81 -17.11
C THR A 53 -8.60 -0.93 -18.29
N PRO A 54 -8.22 -0.51 -19.51
CA PRO A 54 -9.17 -0.49 -20.64
C PRO A 54 -9.64 -1.87 -21.09
N LYS A 55 -8.83 -2.92 -20.82
CA LYS A 55 -9.15 -4.31 -21.15
C LYS A 55 -8.51 -5.21 -20.10
N GLY A 56 -9.32 -6.02 -19.44
CA GLY A 56 -8.89 -6.83 -18.30
C GLY A 56 -9.60 -8.18 -18.21
N ILE A 57 -9.56 -8.77 -17.02
CA ILE A 57 -10.28 -10.02 -16.74
C ILE A 57 -11.76 -9.70 -16.58
N LYS A 58 -12.62 -10.46 -17.26
CA LYS A 58 -14.07 -10.26 -17.28
C LYS A 58 -14.85 -11.20 -16.37
N THR A 59 -14.24 -12.31 -15.99
CA THR A 59 -14.87 -13.32 -15.14
C THR A 59 -14.45 -13.07 -13.70
N PRO A 60 -15.38 -12.83 -12.77
CA PRO A 60 -15.04 -12.62 -11.37
C PRO A 60 -14.47 -13.90 -10.77
N ALA A 61 -13.43 -13.77 -9.92
CA ALA A 61 -12.78 -14.91 -9.26
C ALA A 61 -13.70 -15.61 -8.24
N PHE A 62 -14.65 -14.87 -7.68
CA PHE A 62 -15.69 -15.35 -6.76
C PHE A 62 -16.91 -14.41 -6.83
N PRO A 63 -18.10 -14.82 -6.36
CA PRO A 63 -19.28 -13.96 -6.36
C PRO A 63 -19.02 -12.63 -5.63
N GLY A 64 -19.25 -11.51 -6.32
CA GLY A 64 -19.00 -10.16 -5.77
C GLY A 64 -17.55 -9.68 -5.86
N ALA A 65 -16.65 -10.44 -6.50
CA ALA A 65 -15.30 -9.97 -6.81
C ALA A 65 -15.34 -8.88 -7.88
N ILE A 66 -14.47 -7.88 -7.71
CA ILE A 66 -14.24 -6.81 -8.69
C ILE A 66 -13.48 -7.38 -9.88
N THR A 67 -13.93 -7.06 -11.09
CA THR A 67 -13.26 -7.44 -12.35
C THR A 67 -12.43 -6.28 -12.88
N SER A 68 -11.29 -6.55 -13.51
CA SER A 68 -10.42 -5.49 -14.05
C SER A 68 -10.80 -4.95 -15.42
N ASP A 69 -11.75 -5.57 -16.13
CA ASP A 69 -12.21 -5.05 -17.42
C ASP A 69 -12.93 -3.71 -17.27
N HIS A 70 -12.35 -2.65 -17.83
CA HIS A 70 -12.82 -1.27 -17.69
C HIS A 70 -12.87 -0.77 -16.25
N SER A 71 -12.03 -1.32 -15.36
CA SER A 71 -11.98 -0.88 -13.96
C SER A 71 -11.15 0.39 -13.79
N PHE A 72 -11.61 1.27 -12.91
CA PHE A 72 -10.86 2.42 -12.42
C PHE A 72 -10.56 2.26 -10.93
N ASN A 73 -9.29 2.17 -10.57
CA ASN A 73 -8.81 1.88 -9.22
C ASN A 73 -8.01 3.05 -8.68
N GLY A 74 -8.16 3.37 -7.40
CA GLY A 74 -7.44 4.46 -6.75
C GLY A 74 -6.88 4.07 -5.40
N ALA A 75 -5.62 4.43 -5.13
CA ALA A 75 -4.93 4.16 -3.89
C ALA A 75 -4.15 5.38 -3.40
N ALA A 76 -3.96 5.46 -2.08
CA ALA A 76 -3.05 6.39 -1.43
C ALA A 76 -1.92 5.59 -0.77
N GLU A 77 -0.69 6.07 -0.95
CA GLU A 77 0.48 5.51 -0.31
C GLU A 77 1.22 6.61 0.46
N TRP A 78 1.41 6.39 1.76
CA TRP A 78 2.24 7.21 2.59
C TRP A 78 3.62 6.61 2.72
N ALA A 79 4.63 7.47 2.81
CA ALA A 79 6.02 7.09 2.94
C ALA A 79 6.72 8.01 3.95
N LEU A 80 7.43 7.42 4.90
CA LEU A 80 8.28 8.11 5.88
C LEU A 80 9.71 7.60 5.75
N GLY A 81 10.63 8.51 5.39
CA GLY A 81 12.06 8.20 5.39
C GLY A 81 12.56 8.01 6.83
N VAL A 82 12.85 6.77 7.22
CA VAL A 82 13.31 6.45 8.58
C VAL A 82 14.82 6.52 8.67
N THR A 83 15.52 5.97 7.68
CA THR A 83 16.97 6.05 7.54
C THR A 83 17.34 6.29 6.07
N LYS A 84 18.63 6.54 5.77
CA LYS A 84 19.09 6.70 4.38
C LYS A 84 18.86 5.46 3.51
N TRP A 85 18.59 4.32 4.11
CA TRP A 85 18.42 3.03 3.45
C TRP A 85 17.07 2.38 3.72
N PHE A 86 16.20 2.99 4.55
CA PHE A 86 14.89 2.45 4.90
C PHE A 86 13.79 3.52 4.91
N GLU A 87 12.68 3.18 4.29
CA GLU A 87 11.43 3.94 4.31
C GLU A 87 10.30 3.03 4.79
N ALA A 88 9.55 3.50 5.79
CA ALA A 88 8.32 2.87 6.22
C ALA A 88 7.15 3.49 5.46
N GLY A 89 6.24 2.67 4.95
CA GLY A 89 5.08 3.13 4.24
C GLY A 89 3.79 2.46 4.67
N LEU A 90 2.69 3.10 4.28
CA LEU A 90 1.34 2.61 4.47
C LEU A 90 0.62 2.72 3.15
N TYR A 91 0.14 1.59 2.64
CA TYR A 91 -0.64 1.53 1.43
C TYR A 91 -2.12 1.36 1.77
N LEU A 92 -2.95 2.20 1.17
CA LEU A 92 -4.38 2.19 1.33
C LEU A 92 -5.08 2.26 -0.04
N PRO A 93 -5.63 1.15 -0.55
CA PRO A 93 -6.61 1.22 -1.62
C PRO A 93 -7.83 1.99 -1.10
N LEU A 94 -8.33 2.92 -1.92
CA LEU A 94 -9.41 3.82 -1.54
C LEU A 94 -10.71 3.40 -2.23
N TYR A 95 -10.63 3.14 -3.54
CA TYR A 95 -11.80 2.83 -4.35
C TYR A 95 -11.47 1.97 -5.56
N SER A 96 -12.46 1.18 -5.96
CA SER A 96 -12.52 0.52 -7.26
C SER A 96 -13.88 0.80 -7.88
N VAL A 97 -13.88 1.17 -9.15
CA VAL A 97 -15.09 1.32 -9.97
C VAL A 97 -14.98 0.32 -11.10
N ASP A 98 -15.81 -0.71 -11.08
CA ASP A 98 -15.91 -1.64 -12.20
C ASP A 98 -17.27 -1.51 -12.92
N LYS A 99 -17.34 -2.07 -14.13
CA LYS A 99 -18.52 -1.96 -14.99
C LYS A 99 -19.75 -2.76 -14.50
N ASP A 100 -19.57 -3.75 -13.64
CA ASP A 100 -20.60 -4.69 -13.20
C ASP A 100 -21.15 -4.35 -11.80
N LEU A 101 -20.29 -3.97 -10.86
CA LEU A 101 -20.58 -3.67 -9.45
C LEU A 101 -20.58 -2.16 -9.13
N GLY A 102 -20.12 -1.32 -10.07
CA GLY A 102 -19.99 0.13 -9.88
C GLY A 102 -18.91 0.50 -8.86
N ALA A 103 -19.07 1.65 -8.19
CA ALA A 103 -18.11 2.13 -7.21
C ALA A 103 -18.16 1.32 -5.90
N LYS A 104 -16.98 0.90 -5.42
CA LYS A 104 -16.77 0.21 -4.15
C LYS A 104 -15.67 0.92 -3.37
N THR A 105 -15.91 1.14 -2.09
CA THR A 105 -14.88 1.59 -1.14
C THR A 105 -14.04 0.40 -0.73
N MET A 106 -12.73 0.58 -0.78
CA MET A 106 -11.78 -0.47 -0.39
C MET A 106 -11.37 -0.22 1.05
N ILE A 107 -11.24 -1.30 1.83
CA ILE A 107 -10.92 -1.21 3.26
C ILE A 107 -9.79 -2.14 3.68
N ALA A 108 -9.18 -2.87 2.73
CA ALA A 108 -7.92 -3.55 2.99
C ALA A 108 -6.81 -2.50 3.08
N SER A 109 -5.84 -2.63 3.98
CA SER A 109 -4.64 -1.79 4.03
C SER A 109 -3.44 -2.66 4.32
N SER A 110 -2.26 -2.23 3.88
CA SER A 110 -1.01 -2.96 4.14
C SER A 110 0.10 -2.02 4.58
N PHE A 111 0.92 -2.50 5.51
CA PHE A 111 2.18 -1.85 5.83
C PHE A 111 3.19 -2.24 4.76
N THR A 112 3.81 -1.24 4.15
CA THR A 112 4.86 -1.44 3.15
C THR A 112 6.19 -0.94 3.69
N GLY A 113 7.29 -1.50 3.20
CA GLY A 113 8.63 -1.09 3.57
C GLY A 113 9.56 -1.17 2.38
N ARG A 114 10.32 -0.09 2.15
CA ARG A 114 11.36 -0.07 1.12
C ARG A 114 12.74 -0.06 1.75
N ILE A 115 13.58 -0.98 1.32
CA ILE A 115 14.99 -1.07 1.71
C ILE A 115 15.88 -0.84 0.49
N SER A 116 16.89 0.01 0.63
CA SER A 116 17.93 0.21 -0.37
C SER A 116 19.25 -0.36 0.14
N ASN A 117 19.77 -1.38 -0.55
CA ASN A 117 21.15 -1.87 -0.33
C ASN A 117 22.21 -0.88 -0.84
N SER A 118 21.81 0.24 -1.46
CA SER A 118 22.71 1.31 -1.85
C SER A 118 22.79 2.32 -0.70
N ALA A 119 23.76 2.16 0.20
CA ALA A 119 24.29 3.24 1.03
C ALA A 119 25.12 4.23 0.18
N THR A 120 24.72 4.46 -1.08
CA THR A 120 25.37 5.43 -1.95
C THR A 120 24.83 6.80 -1.57
N THR A 121 25.55 7.43 -0.65
CA THR A 121 25.55 8.86 -0.37
C THR A 121 25.21 9.62 -1.66
N ARG A 122 24.08 10.34 -1.69
CA ARG A 122 23.83 11.37 -2.72
C ARG A 122 24.92 12.42 -2.55
N ASN A 123 26.03 12.22 -3.22
CA ASN A 123 26.99 13.26 -3.50
C ASN A 123 27.01 13.43 -5.02
N THR A 124 27.28 14.65 -5.46
CA THR A 124 27.29 15.17 -6.85
C THR A 124 25.93 15.76 -7.30
N GLY A 125 25.80 17.06 -7.58
CA GLY A 125 26.84 18.03 -7.92
C GLY A 125 27.59 17.57 -9.16
N MET A 126 26.97 17.71 -10.33
CA MET A 126 27.55 17.67 -11.69
C MET A 126 28.82 16.81 -11.91
N SER A 127 28.70 15.72 -12.66
CA SER A 127 29.57 15.35 -13.81
C SER A 127 29.42 13.85 -14.11
N GLY A 128 29.50 13.50 -15.40
CA GLY A 128 29.15 12.20 -15.94
C GLY A 128 29.85 11.02 -15.29
N GLY A 129 29.08 9.96 -15.01
CA GLY A 129 29.57 8.70 -14.51
C GLY A 129 28.47 7.64 -14.59
N THR A 130 28.79 6.52 -15.22
CA THR A 130 27.92 5.38 -15.53
C THR A 130 27.04 4.94 -14.36
N ARG A 131 25.71 5.07 -14.52
CA ARG A 131 24.69 4.69 -13.54
C ARG A 131 24.65 3.16 -13.40
N ARG A 132 25.42 2.57 -12.47
CA ARG A 132 25.17 1.18 -12.03
C ARG A 132 23.81 1.16 -11.33
N LYS A 133 22.81 0.51 -11.95
CA LYS A 133 21.52 0.23 -11.32
C LYS A 133 21.75 -0.72 -10.15
N SER A 134 21.67 -0.22 -8.92
CA SER A 134 21.61 -1.08 -7.73
C SER A 134 20.24 -1.77 -7.69
N GLY A 135 20.25 -3.09 -7.53
CA GLY A 135 19.02 -3.86 -7.31
C GLY A 135 18.41 -3.47 -5.97
N ARG A 136 17.13 -3.12 -5.98
CA ARG A 136 16.33 -2.79 -4.79
C ARG A 136 15.15 -3.75 -4.75
N SER A 137 14.92 -4.37 -3.60
CA SER A 137 13.88 -5.37 -3.40
C SER A 137 12.73 -4.79 -2.57
N TRP A 138 11.52 -5.07 -3.02
CA TRP A 138 10.29 -4.77 -2.29
C TRP A 138 9.97 -5.92 -1.35
N VAL A 139 9.62 -5.60 -0.10
CA VAL A 139 9.02 -6.55 0.84
C VAL A 139 7.70 -5.95 1.27
N GLY A 140 6.61 -6.33 0.60
CA GLY A 140 5.26 -6.16 1.12
C GLY A 140 4.97 -7.31 2.08
N ILE A 141 4.46 -7.00 3.28
CA ILE A 141 3.99 -7.99 4.26
C ILE A 141 2.46 -7.97 4.26
#